data_AF-A0A5D0VZX9-F1
#
_entry.id   AF-A0A5D0VZX9-F1
#
_cell.length_a   1.000
_cell.length_b   1.000
_cell.length_c   1.000
_cell.angle_alpha   90.00
_cell.angle_beta   90.00
_cell.angle_gamma   90.00
#
_symmetry.space_group_name_H-M   'P 1'
#
loop_
_entity.id
_entity.type
_entity.pdbx_description
1 polymer ?
#
loop_
_entity_poly.entity_id
_entity_poly.type
_entity_poly.pdbx_seq_one_letter_code
_entity_poly.pdbx_strand_id
1 'polypeptide(L)'
;MADFDDITGWREELKAFEATGEGKVFFRTYRSWGGDKPKAPKLPFATLLHFAEVHLRFPEIETALKKKEAWLDYLNANPDFGRDDEGFDELCPWNDIEIVYDFQRWYAMKAQLAYDGSNLRPGQRIAYQVAIGELPSLKAPETRAYAEKEFPGEIVFSDGGEND
;
A
#
# COMPACT_ATOMS: atom_id res chain seq x y z
N MET A 1 -5.73 18.77 -6.95
CA MET A 1 -5.05 17.48 -6.70
C MET A 1 -4.65 17.49 -5.22
N ALA A 2 -4.76 16.38 -4.50
CA ALA A 2 -4.35 16.35 -3.10
C ALA A 2 -2.84 16.63 -3.00
N ASP A 3 -2.45 17.39 -1.98
CA ASP A 3 -1.06 17.72 -1.71
C ASP A 3 -0.40 16.54 -0.99
N PHE A 4 0.68 16.03 -1.59
CA PHE A 4 1.53 14.95 -1.09
C PHE A 4 3.00 15.37 -1.07
N ASP A 5 3.30 16.66 -1.23
CA ASP A 5 4.67 17.18 -1.22
C ASP A 5 5.16 17.41 0.22
N ASP A 6 4.24 17.65 1.16
CA ASP A 6 4.50 17.73 2.60
C ASP A 6 3.57 16.78 3.36
N ILE A 7 4.18 15.87 4.13
CA ILE A 7 3.45 14.94 5.02
C ILE A 7 3.51 15.38 6.48
N THR A 8 4.02 16.57 6.79
CA THR A 8 4.06 17.06 8.17
C THR A 8 2.64 17.07 8.76
N GLY A 9 2.45 16.37 9.87
CA GLY A 9 1.15 16.24 10.53
C GLY A 9 0.19 15.20 9.92
N TRP A 10 0.67 14.33 9.01
CA TRP A 10 -0.17 13.34 8.32
C TRP A 10 -0.90 12.39 9.29
N ARG A 11 -0.26 12.03 10.41
CA ARG A 11 -0.87 11.17 11.45
C ARG A 11 -2.00 11.88 12.17
N GLU A 12 -1.80 13.15 12.53
CA GLU A 12 -2.80 13.99 13.16
C GLU A 12 -3.98 14.25 12.22
N GLU A 13 -3.72 14.49 10.94
CA GLU A 13 -4.74 14.64 9.91
C GLU A 13 -5.59 13.36 9.77
N LEU A 14 -4.95 12.20 9.67
CA LEU A 14 -5.63 10.90 9.64
C LEU A 14 -6.50 10.70 10.89
N LYS A 15 -5.93 10.89 12.08
CA LYS A 15 -6.64 10.72 13.35
C LYS A 15 -7.84 11.66 13.48
N ALA A 16 -7.70 12.90 13.02
CA ALA A 16 -8.79 13.87 13.02
C ALA A 16 -9.92 13.41 12.08
N PHE A 17 -9.59 12.94 10.88
CA PHE A 17 -10.59 12.43 9.94
C PHE A 17 -11.29 11.18 10.46
N GLU A 18 -10.56 10.24 11.06
CA GLU A 18 -11.12 9.01 11.65
C GLU A 18 -12.07 9.27 12.83
N ALA A 19 -11.90 10.39 13.54
CA ALA A 19 -12.80 10.78 14.60
C ALA A 19 -14.19 11.21 14.06
N THR A 20 -14.26 11.70 12.82
CA THR A 20 -15.49 12.18 12.18
C THR A 20 -16.45 11.05 11.83
N GLY A 21 -17.73 11.39 11.63
CA GLY A 21 -18.72 10.43 11.11
C GLY A 21 -18.37 9.96 9.69
N GLU A 22 -17.86 10.88 8.87
CA GLU A 22 -17.44 10.60 7.49
C GLU A 22 -16.28 9.61 7.44
N GLY A 23 -15.19 9.85 8.17
CA GLY A 23 -14.03 8.96 8.19
C GLY A 23 -14.35 7.57 8.70
N LYS A 24 -15.24 7.45 9.70
CA LYS A 24 -15.75 6.16 10.17
C LYS A 24 -16.50 5.40 9.08
N VAL A 25 -17.31 6.08 8.26
CA VAL A 25 -18.01 5.45 7.15
C VAL A 25 -17.02 5.09 6.05
N PHE A 26 -16.12 6.00 5.69
CA PHE A 26 -15.09 5.82 4.67
C PHE A 26 -14.30 4.52 4.87
N PHE A 27 -13.67 4.34 6.04
CA PHE A 27 -12.86 3.15 6.33
C PHE A 27 -13.67 1.89 6.66
N ARG A 28 -14.98 2.00 6.88
CA ARG A 28 -15.87 0.84 7.11
C ARG A 28 -16.60 0.41 5.85
N THR A 29 -16.54 1.13 4.74
CA THR A 29 -17.41 0.84 3.58
C THR A 29 -16.98 -0.44 2.87
N TYR A 30 -15.67 -0.65 2.71
CA TYR A 30 -15.11 -1.79 2.00
C TYR A 30 -14.33 -2.73 2.94
N ARG A 31 -14.15 -3.97 2.51
CA ARG A 31 -13.36 -4.96 3.25
C ARG A 31 -12.62 -5.92 2.32
N SER A 32 -11.35 -6.15 2.60
CA SER A 32 -10.48 -7.04 1.82
C SER A 32 -10.77 -8.53 2.01
N TRP A 33 -11.30 -8.94 3.17
CA TRP A 33 -11.60 -10.33 3.48
C TRP A 33 -12.86 -10.50 4.34
N GLY A 34 -13.69 -11.49 3.99
CA GLY A 34 -14.80 -12.04 4.77
C GLY A 34 -15.86 -11.05 5.26
N GLY A 35 -17.11 -11.18 4.80
CA GLY A 35 -18.25 -10.43 5.36
C GLY A 35 -19.32 -10.07 4.34
N ASP A 36 -20.24 -9.22 4.77
CA ASP A 36 -21.37 -8.67 4.03
C ASP A 36 -21.00 -7.44 3.17
N LYS A 37 -19.72 -7.05 3.16
CA LYS A 37 -19.25 -5.81 2.52
C LYS A 37 -18.51 -6.09 1.21
N PRO A 38 -18.64 -5.18 0.22
CA PRO A 38 -17.90 -5.30 -1.04
C PRO A 38 -16.40 -5.03 -0.82
N LYS A 39 -15.58 -5.59 -1.72
CA LYS A 39 -14.17 -5.19 -1.88
C LYS A 39 -14.08 -3.80 -2.53
N ALA A 40 -13.01 -3.07 -2.26
CA ALA A 40 -12.76 -1.83 -2.98
C ALA A 40 -12.50 -2.14 -4.46
N PRO A 41 -12.87 -1.25 -5.39
CA PRO A 41 -12.50 -1.38 -6.80
C PRO A 41 -10.97 -1.50 -6.98
N LYS A 42 -10.57 -2.24 -8.00
CA LYS A 42 -9.17 -2.28 -8.46
C LYS A 42 -8.74 -0.86 -8.87
N LEU A 43 -7.47 -0.54 -8.62
CA LEU A 43 -6.92 0.77 -8.94
C LEU A 43 -6.18 0.76 -10.28
N PRO A 44 -6.22 1.87 -11.05
CA PRO A 44 -5.38 2.04 -12.22
C PRO A 44 -3.89 1.95 -11.88
N PHE A 45 -3.10 1.40 -12.80
CA PHE A 45 -1.65 1.31 -12.63
C PHE A 45 -1.00 2.66 -12.31
N ALA A 46 -1.45 3.75 -12.97
CA ALA A 46 -0.96 5.09 -12.70
C ALA A 46 -1.21 5.56 -11.25
N THR A 47 -2.37 5.23 -10.68
CA THR A 47 -2.70 5.55 -9.27
C THR A 47 -1.77 4.81 -8.31
N LEU A 48 -1.43 3.56 -8.63
CA LEU A 48 -0.52 2.75 -7.83
C LEU A 48 0.93 3.21 -7.97
N LEU A 49 1.36 3.68 -9.14
CA LEU A 49 2.67 4.31 -9.32
C LEU A 49 2.79 5.62 -8.54
N HIS A 50 1.75 6.46 -8.53
CA HIS A 50 1.74 7.67 -7.72
C HIS A 50 1.82 7.34 -6.22
N PHE A 51 1.05 6.34 -5.77
CA PHE A 51 1.13 5.85 -4.39
C PHE A 51 2.54 5.33 -4.03
N ALA A 52 3.17 4.60 -4.95
CA ALA A 52 4.53 4.09 -4.79
C ALA A 52 5.56 5.22 -4.74
N GLU A 53 5.42 6.25 -5.58
CA GLU A 53 6.27 7.44 -5.56
C GLU A 53 6.21 8.14 -4.21
N VAL A 54 5.01 8.31 -3.67
CA VAL A 54 4.80 8.95 -2.36
C VAL A 54 5.47 8.14 -1.23
N HIS A 55 5.49 6.81 -1.30
CA HIS A 55 6.26 5.99 -0.33
C HIS A 55 7.76 6.22 -0.40
N LEU A 56 8.31 6.29 -1.61
CA LEU A 56 9.75 6.44 -1.85
C LEU A 56 10.26 7.87 -1.57
N ARG A 57 9.37 8.86 -1.56
CA ARG A 57 9.74 10.26 -1.35
C ARG A 57 10.13 10.57 0.09
N PHE A 58 9.52 9.90 1.07
CA PHE A 58 9.66 10.24 2.48
C PHE A 58 10.47 9.17 3.23
N PRO A 59 11.67 9.50 3.77
CA PRO A 59 12.58 8.51 4.36
C PRO A 59 11.99 7.67 5.49
N GLU A 60 11.14 8.24 6.34
CA GLU A 60 10.43 7.52 7.41
C GLU A 60 9.53 6.42 6.82
N ILE A 61 8.78 6.77 5.77
CA ILE A 61 7.83 5.88 5.12
C ILE A 61 8.56 4.79 4.32
N GLU A 62 9.61 5.15 3.57
CA GLU A 62 10.43 4.18 2.85
C GLU A 62 11.07 3.16 3.79
N THR A 63 11.60 3.63 4.94
CA THR A 63 12.23 2.76 5.94
C THR A 63 11.22 1.78 6.54
N ALA A 64 10.04 2.28 6.92
CA ALA A 64 8.97 1.45 7.45
C ALA A 64 8.48 0.43 6.42
N LEU A 65 8.33 0.86 5.16
CA LEU A 65 7.97 0.01 4.03
C LEU A 65 8.97 -1.15 3.86
N LYS A 66 10.26 -0.84 3.83
CA LYS A 66 11.33 -1.85 3.68
C LYS A 66 11.25 -2.92 4.75
N LYS A 67 11.10 -2.54 6.01
CA LYS A 67 11.01 -3.50 7.12
C LYS A 67 9.74 -4.33 7.07
N LYS A 68 8.58 -3.70 6.82
CA LYS A 68 7.31 -4.43 6.68
C LYS A 68 7.37 -5.47 5.56
N GLU A 69 7.87 -5.09 4.38
CA GLU A 69 7.91 -6.00 3.23
C GLU A 69 9.00 -7.07 3.38
N ALA A 70 10.16 -6.74 3.96
CA ALA A 70 11.17 -7.74 4.30
C ALA A 70 10.64 -8.77 5.32
N TRP A 71 9.82 -8.32 6.28
CA TRP A 71 9.13 -9.23 7.20
C TRP A 71 8.13 -10.14 6.48
N LEU A 72 7.34 -9.61 5.55
CA LEU A 72 6.43 -10.42 4.75
C LEU A 72 7.19 -11.43 3.86
N ASP A 73 8.31 -11.02 3.26
CA ASP A 73 9.18 -11.92 2.51
C ASP A 73 9.74 -13.03 3.41
N TYR A 74 10.17 -12.69 4.62
CA TYR A 74 10.62 -13.66 5.62
C TYR A 74 9.53 -14.66 5.99
N LEU A 75 8.31 -14.21 6.27
CA LEU A 75 7.17 -15.09 6.57
C LEU A 75 6.82 -16.00 5.38
N ASN A 76 6.86 -15.47 4.15
CA ASN A 76 6.62 -16.28 2.95
C ASN A 76 7.70 -17.34 2.74
N ALA A 77 8.96 -17.05 3.10
CA ALA A 77 10.07 -17.99 3.02
C ALA A 77 10.07 -19.02 4.17
N ASN A 78 9.38 -18.73 5.28
CA ASN A 78 9.32 -19.58 6.48
C ASN A 78 7.85 -19.85 6.84
N PRO A 79 7.12 -20.66 6.04
CA PRO A 79 5.67 -20.85 6.20
C PRO A 79 5.26 -21.54 7.51
N ASP A 80 6.18 -22.26 8.15
CA ASP A 80 5.97 -22.91 9.44
C ASP A 80 6.25 -21.98 10.63
N PHE A 81 6.77 -20.78 10.39
CA PHE A 81 7.02 -19.77 11.42
C PHE A 81 5.86 -18.76 11.48
N GLY A 82 5.27 -18.59 12.65
CA GLY A 82 4.08 -17.79 12.86
C GLY A 82 3.99 -17.23 14.26
N ARG A 83 2.81 -16.66 14.57
CA ARG A 83 2.59 -15.85 15.78
C ARG A 83 2.80 -16.61 17.09
N ASP A 84 2.64 -17.93 17.06
CA ASP A 84 2.77 -18.78 18.23
C ASP A 84 4.23 -19.21 18.50
N ASP A 85 5.16 -18.90 17.60
CA ASP A 85 6.57 -19.24 17.74
C ASP A 85 7.33 -18.27 18.64
N GLU A 86 8.28 -18.82 19.40
CA GLU A 86 9.21 -18.04 20.19
C GLU A 86 10.02 -17.09 19.29
N GLY A 87 10.11 -15.82 19.70
CA GLY A 87 10.79 -14.78 18.93
C GLY A 87 9.97 -14.10 17.83
N PHE A 88 8.72 -14.52 17.57
CA PHE A 88 7.86 -13.82 16.59
C PHE A 88 7.68 -12.35 16.95
N ASP A 89 7.28 -12.07 18.19
CA ASP A 89 7.01 -10.69 18.64
C ASP A 89 8.26 -9.81 18.67
N GLU A 90 9.44 -10.43 18.83
CA GLU A 90 10.73 -9.74 18.86
C GLU A 90 11.24 -9.40 17.44
N LEU A 91 10.95 -10.28 16.47
CA LEU A 91 11.33 -10.09 15.07
C LEU A 91 10.31 -9.25 14.29
N CYS A 92 9.04 -9.30 14.67
CA CYS A 92 7.98 -8.59 13.98
C CYS A 92 8.16 -7.07 14.10
N PRO A 93 8.31 -6.32 12.99
CA PRO A 93 8.49 -4.88 13.02
C PRO A 93 7.14 -4.17 13.21
N TRP A 94 6.49 -4.40 14.36
CA TRP A 94 5.12 -3.94 14.66
C TRP A 94 4.90 -2.45 14.38
N ASN A 95 5.80 -1.60 14.87
CA ASN A 95 5.70 -0.16 14.66
C ASN A 95 5.81 0.22 13.17
N ASP A 96 6.74 -0.37 12.43
CA ASP A 96 6.89 -0.08 11.00
C ASP A 96 5.68 -0.59 10.19
N ILE A 97 5.09 -1.71 10.60
CA ILE A 97 3.85 -2.25 10.03
C ILE A 97 2.69 -1.25 10.24
N GLU A 98 2.53 -0.72 11.46
CA GLU A 98 1.51 0.28 11.78
C GLU A 98 1.70 1.56 10.95
N ILE A 99 2.94 2.05 10.84
CA ILE A 99 3.26 3.24 10.02
C ILE A 99 2.78 3.06 8.58
N VAL A 100 3.06 1.91 7.96
CA VAL A 100 2.66 1.68 6.56
C VAL A 100 1.14 1.57 6.42
N TYR A 101 0.45 0.92 7.37
CA TYR A 101 -1.01 0.82 7.33
C TYR A 101 -1.69 2.17 7.54
N ASP A 102 -1.23 2.97 8.48
CA ASP A 102 -1.76 4.31 8.70
C ASP A 102 -1.49 5.19 7.49
N PHE A 103 -0.29 5.10 6.90
CA PHE A 103 0.05 5.89 5.73
C PHE A 103 -0.79 5.51 4.50
N GLN A 104 -1.13 4.23 4.32
CA GLN A 104 -2.09 3.78 3.32
C GLN A 104 -3.48 4.40 3.51
N ARG A 105 -3.96 4.42 4.75
CA ARG A 105 -5.26 5.02 5.10
C ARG A 105 -5.26 6.52 4.85
N TRP A 106 -4.20 7.21 5.27
CA TRP A 106 -4.02 8.63 5.03
C TRP A 106 -3.98 8.93 3.52
N TYR A 107 -3.20 8.18 2.74
CA TYR A 107 -3.16 8.36 1.30
C TYR A 107 -4.53 8.15 0.65
N ALA A 108 -5.24 7.07 1.00
CA ALA A 108 -6.56 6.79 0.46
C ALA A 108 -7.57 7.89 0.81
N MET A 109 -7.54 8.40 2.04
CA MET A 109 -8.32 9.56 2.47
C MET A 109 -7.99 10.79 1.61
N LYS A 110 -6.71 11.17 1.48
CA LYS A 110 -6.29 12.35 0.71
C LYS A 110 -6.67 12.26 -0.76
N ALA A 111 -6.46 11.08 -1.36
CA ALA A 111 -6.78 10.81 -2.75
C ALA A 111 -8.28 10.48 -2.99
N GLN A 112 -9.09 10.42 -1.92
CA GLN A 112 -10.51 10.04 -1.97
C GLN A 112 -10.75 8.70 -2.68
N LEU A 113 -9.88 7.73 -2.41
CA LEU A 113 -9.93 6.39 -2.97
C LEU A 113 -10.71 5.46 -2.04
N ALA A 114 -11.60 4.64 -2.60
CA ALA A 114 -12.14 3.50 -1.88
C ALA A 114 -10.99 2.67 -1.28
N TYR A 115 -11.10 2.28 -0.01
CA TYR A 115 -10.04 1.60 0.71
C TYR A 115 -10.55 0.35 1.42
N ASP A 116 -9.89 -0.78 1.18
CA ASP A 116 -10.25 -2.05 1.82
C ASP A 116 -9.08 -2.73 2.57
N GLY A 117 -7.93 -2.06 2.63
CA GLY A 117 -6.69 -2.56 3.24
C GLY A 117 -5.84 -3.45 2.34
N SER A 118 -6.32 -3.83 1.15
CA SER A 118 -5.60 -4.67 0.19
C SER A 118 -5.40 -4.01 -1.17
N ASN A 119 -6.32 -3.14 -1.59
CA ASN A 119 -6.31 -2.56 -2.94
C ASN A 119 -5.11 -1.66 -3.25
N LEU A 120 -4.36 -1.20 -2.24
CA LEU A 120 -3.09 -0.48 -2.40
C LEU A 120 -1.84 -1.38 -2.31
N ARG A 121 -1.99 -2.66 -1.94
CA ARG A 121 -0.88 -3.61 -1.81
C ARG A 121 0.00 -3.71 -3.07
N PRO A 122 -0.54 -3.71 -4.30
CA PRO A 122 0.32 -3.79 -5.49
C PRO A 122 1.28 -2.59 -5.62
N GLY A 123 0.80 -1.37 -5.35
CA GLY A 123 1.63 -0.17 -5.37
C GLY A 123 2.67 -0.19 -4.24
N GLN A 124 2.28 -0.71 -3.07
CA GLN A 124 3.21 -0.92 -1.95
C GLN A 124 4.35 -1.87 -2.33
N ARG A 125 4.03 -3.00 -2.99
CA ARG A 125 5.03 -3.97 -3.42
C ARG A 125 5.96 -3.40 -4.49
N ILE A 126 5.41 -2.67 -5.47
CA ILE A 126 6.21 -1.98 -6.49
C ILE A 126 7.20 -1.01 -5.85
N ALA A 127 6.76 -0.18 -4.90
CA ALA A 127 7.63 0.74 -4.17
C ALA A 127 8.77 0.00 -3.47
N TYR A 128 8.46 -1.10 -2.78
CA TYR A 128 9.47 -1.90 -2.09
C TYR A 128 10.51 -2.49 -3.05
N GLN A 129 10.09 -3.10 -4.16
CA GLN A 129 10.99 -3.66 -5.15
C GLN A 129 11.94 -2.61 -5.75
N VAL A 130 11.47 -1.38 -5.96
CA VAL A 130 12.33 -0.25 -6.33
C VAL A 130 13.27 0.14 -5.19
N ALA A 131 12.77 0.25 -3.96
CA ALA A 131 13.55 0.65 -2.78
C ALA A 131 14.72 -0.30 -2.49
N ILE A 132 14.58 -1.60 -2.78
CA ILE A 132 15.64 -2.60 -2.61
C ILE A 132 16.49 -2.82 -3.87
N GLY A 133 16.18 -2.15 -4.98
CA GLY A 133 16.96 -2.20 -6.22
C GLY A 133 16.64 -3.39 -7.15
N GLU A 134 15.63 -4.19 -6.84
CA GLU A 134 15.16 -5.28 -7.72
C GLU A 134 14.42 -4.76 -8.97
N LEU A 135 13.80 -3.58 -8.85
CA LEU A 135 13.29 -2.81 -9.99
C LEU A 135 14.11 -1.53 -10.18
N PRO A 136 14.49 -1.17 -11.42
CA PRO A 136 15.40 -0.05 -11.66
C PRO A 136 14.80 1.33 -11.32
N SER A 137 13.51 1.56 -11.62
CA SER A 137 12.78 2.76 -11.20
C SER A 137 11.28 2.59 -11.47
N LEU A 138 10.42 3.40 -10.83
CA LEU A 138 8.96 3.37 -11.07
C LEU A 138 8.54 3.62 -12.53
N LYS A 139 9.38 4.29 -13.33
CA LYS A 139 9.08 4.66 -14.72
C LYS A 139 9.63 3.63 -15.72
N ALA A 140 10.34 2.62 -15.25
CA ALA A 140 10.99 1.65 -16.12
C ALA A 140 9.95 0.66 -16.71
N PRO A 141 10.11 0.21 -17.96
CA PRO A 141 9.26 -0.82 -18.55
C PRO A 141 9.16 -2.10 -17.70
N GLU A 142 10.25 -2.46 -17.03
CA GLU A 142 10.37 -3.60 -16.12
C GLU A 142 9.37 -3.51 -14.95
N THR A 143 9.07 -2.31 -14.46
CA THR A 143 8.08 -2.11 -13.38
C THR A 143 6.67 -2.43 -13.84
N ARG A 144 6.31 -2.06 -15.08
CA ARG A 144 5.01 -2.44 -15.65
C ARG A 144 4.94 -3.94 -15.89
N ALA A 145 5.98 -4.53 -16.48
CA ALA A 145 6.04 -5.97 -16.72
C ALA A 145 5.94 -6.78 -15.40
N TYR A 146 6.62 -6.33 -14.35
CA TYR A 146 6.50 -6.89 -13.00
C TYR A 146 5.07 -6.80 -12.49
N ALA A 147 4.43 -5.64 -12.60
CA ALA A 147 3.07 -5.43 -12.12
C ALA A 147 2.04 -6.29 -12.87
N GLU A 148 2.17 -6.43 -14.18
CA GLU A 148 1.30 -7.27 -15.01
C GLU A 148 1.45 -8.76 -14.66
N LYS A 149 2.67 -9.20 -14.35
CA LYS A 149 2.96 -10.59 -13.98
C LYS A 149 2.49 -10.94 -12.57
N GLU A 150 2.81 -10.10 -11.59
CA GLU A 150 2.56 -10.41 -10.17
C GLU A 150 1.15 -10.02 -9.72
N PHE A 151 0.50 -9.06 -10.38
CA PHE A 151 -0.82 -8.54 -10.00
C PHE A 151 -1.86 -8.49 -11.14
N PRO A 152 -1.98 -9.52 -12.02
CA PRO A 152 -2.87 -9.48 -13.19
C PRO A 152 -4.36 -9.34 -12.80
N GLY A 153 -4.71 -9.77 -11.60
CA GLY A 153 -6.07 -9.72 -11.07
C GLY A 153 -6.37 -8.50 -10.19
N GLU A 154 -5.39 -7.67 -9.85
CA GLU A 154 -5.52 -6.63 -8.80
C GLU A 154 -5.37 -5.21 -9.34
N ILE A 155 -4.77 -5.03 -10.52
CA ILE A 155 -4.51 -3.74 -11.15
C ILE A 155 -5.36 -3.56 -12.40
N VAL A 156 -5.83 -2.34 -12.65
CA VAL A 156 -6.38 -1.95 -13.96
C VAL A 156 -5.26 -1.36 -14.81
N PHE A 157 -4.86 -2.10 -15.84
CA PHE A 157 -4.00 -1.60 -16.90
C PHE A 157 -4.90 -1.00 -17.98
N SER A 158 -5.20 0.29 -17.90
CA SER A 158 -5.81 0.98 -19.03
C SER A 158 -4.72 1.16 -20.09
N ASP A 159 -4.78 0.37 -21.16
CA ASP A 159 -3.96 0.62 -22.33
C ASP A 159 -4.34 1.99 -22.88
N GLY A 160 -3.35 2.87 -23.03
CA GLY A 160 -3.56 4.11 -23.76
C GLY A 160 -3.83 3.75 -25.22
N GLY A 161 -5.10 3.79 -25.62
CA GLY A 161 -5.51 3.62 -27.01
C GLY A 161 -7.00 3.32 -27.13
N GLU A 162 -7.79 4.36 -27.35
CA GLU A 162 -8.97 4.25 -28.22
C GLU A 162 -8.56 3.51 -29.49
N ASN A 163 -9.25 2.42 -29.82
CA ASN A 163 -9.42 2.03 -31.21
C ASN A 163 -10.90 2.23 -31.52
N ASP A 164 -11.17 3.23 -32.36
CA ASP A 164 -12.33 3.27 -33.26
C ASP A 164 -12.47 1.95 -34.04
#